data_AF-A0A2K2V9R9-F1
#
_entry.id   AF-A0A2K2V9R9-F1
#
_cell.length_a   1.000
_cell.length_b   1.000
_cell.length_c   1.000
_cell.angle_alpha   90.00
_cell.angle_beta   90.00
_cell.angle_gamma   90.00
#
_symmetry.space_group_name_H-M   'P 1'
#
loop_
_entity.id
_entity.type
_entity.pdbx_description
1 polymer ?
#
loop_
_entity_poly.entity_id
_entity_poly.type
_entity_poly.pdbx_seq_one_letter_code
_entity_poly.pdbx_strand_id
1 'polypeptide(L)'
;MSVIYYMNSRNSCKMMELIGIISHWDIDGIASAAMLATAFGVSREYIKLSSTTKIYDYFKEVKKAKVSEVYIADLNPGAEIAEKIVKENKKCQMNIHWIDHHIWDEEAYGIMKQCSNVEIILSQSSECTSKLIRQTVLRGYQLPPHIEDLIRLAEDDDTYSNKYELTPKWRIILRWGDWSIRYKTLESWIDGYIWPSWAQSFYEQAQKEYSKLMEKAAETAEHSTLEEKKVIFLYPSEKIHPGDLQGYLEQKRGDKADVYVFVYHKGISLRSKTLDVSLVAKAMGGGGHKYAAGVNLKEAEDKESLKKKIASVFKKIYSKV
;
A
#
# COMPACT_ATOMS: atom_id res chain seq x y z
N MET A 1 5.92 -8.13 45.21
CA MET A 1 4.60 -8.54 44.68
C MET A 1 4.81 -8.98 43.25
N SER A 2 4.74 -10.28 43.04
CA SER A 2 5.08 -10.96 41.79
C SER A 2 3.89 -10.92 40.85
N VAL A 3 4.00 -10.28 39.69
CA VAL A 3 2.95 -10.24 38.68
C VAL A 3 3.07 -11.48 37.81
N ILE A 4 2.09 -12.37 37.95
CA ILE A 4 1.92 -13.58 37.14
C ILE A 4 1.23 -13.15 35.83
N TYR A 5 1.91 -13.31 34.69
CA TYR A 5 1.29 -13.19 33.38
C TYR A 5 0.42 -14.43 33.11
N TYR A 6 -0.89 -14.23 32.97
CA TYR A 6 -1.80 -15.24 32.44
C TYR A 6 -1.55 -15.38 30.93
N MET A 7 -0.77 -16.40 30.55
CA MET A 7 -0.75 -16.88 29.17
C MET A 7 -2.06 -17.62 28.90
N ASN A 8 -2.82 -17.12 27.93
CA ASN A 8 -4.00 -17.80 27.43
C ASN A 8 -3.62 -19.21 26.93
N SER A 9 -4.31 -20.21 27.46
CA SER A 9 -4.05 -21.63 27.24
C SER A 9 -4.40 -22.05 25.81
N ARG A 10 -3.40 -22.07 24.93
CA ARG A 10 -3.35 -23.03 23.82
C ARG A 10 -2.46 -24.20 24.26
N ASN A 11 -2.99 -25.05 25.15
CA ASN A 11 -2.34 -26.30 25.56
C ASN A 11 -2.91 -27.46 24.75
N SER A 12 -2.21 -27.79 23.67
CA SER A 12 -1.90 -29.17 23.27
C SER A 12 -0.71 -29.10 22.33
N CYS A 13 0.14 -30.13 22.35
CA CYS A 13 1.39 -30.26 21.60
C CYS A 13 1.14 -30.25 20.08
N LYS A 14 0.74 -29.10 19.52
CA LYS A 14 0.94 -28.75 18.12
C LYS A 14 2.42 -28.37 18.00
N MET A 15 3.12 -28.92 17.02
CA MET A 15 4.31 -28.23 16.51
C MET A 15 3.97 -26.75 16.39
N MET A 16 4.82 -25.85 16.90
CA MET A 16 4.62 -24.41 16.67
C MET A 16 4.43 -24.20 15.18
N GLU A 17 3.21 -23.82 14.79
CA GLU A 17 2.88 -23.48 13.41
C GLU A 17 3.76 -22.29 13.05
N LEU A 18 4.70 -22.54 12.13
CA LEU A 18 5.62 -21.50 11.69
C LEU A 18 4.84 -20.57 10.77
N ILE A 19 4.75 -19.30 11.13
CA ILE A 19 3.95 -18.29 10.40
C ILE A 19 4.89 -17.41 9.58
N GLY A 20 4.56 -17.20 8.31
CA GLY A 20 5.15 -16.18 7.46
C GLY A 20 4.23 -14.97 7.28
N ILE A 21 4.81 -13.80 7.06
CA ILE A 21 4.07 -12.57 6.74
C ILE A 21 4.65 -11.99 5.45
N ILE A 22 3.78 -11.66 4.49
CA ILE A 22 4.12 -10.89 3.30
C ILE A 22 3.21 -9.66 3.30
N SER A 23 3.77 -8.46 3.31
CA SER A 23 2.93 -7.26 3.31
C SER A 23 3.51 -6.16 2.47
N HIS A 24 2.69 -5.17 2.12
CA HIS A 24 3.16 -4.02 1.36
C HIS A 24 4.19 -3.19 2.14
N TRP A 25 4.92 -2.35 1.43
CA TRP A 25 6.09 -1.64 2.00
C TRP A 25 5.77 -0.21 2.47
N ASP A 26 4.57 0.30 2.24
CA ASP A 26 4.14 1.61 2.71
C ASP A 26 3.65 1.56 4.16
N ILE A 27 2.99 2.63 4.61
CA ILE A 27 2.58 2.79 6.01
C ILE A 27 1.58 1.70 6.41
N ASP A 28 0.56 1.44 5.60
CA ASP A 28 -0.46 0.43 5.91
C ASP A 28 0.11 -0.99 5.89
N GLY A 29 0.89 -1.35 4.87
CA GLY A 29 1.53 -2.65 4.82
C GLY A 29 2.52 -2.91 5.96
N ILE A 30 3.39 -1.94 6.29
CA ILE A 30 4.33 -2.11 7.41
C ILE A 30 3.57 -2.17 8.75
N ALA A 31 2.52 -1.37 8.94
CA ALA A 31 1.70 -1.40 10.15
C ALA A 31 0.98 -2.74 10.30
N SER A 32 0.42 -3.26 9.20
CA SER A 32 -0.20 -4.59 9.12
C SER A 32 0.78 -5.68 9.51
N ALA A 33 2.00 -5.67 8.94
CA ALA A 33 3.03 -6.64 9.25
C ALA A 33 3.51 -6.55 10.71
N ALA A 34 3.77 -5.35 11.23
CA ALA A 34 4.20 -5.14 12.61
C ALA A 34 3.13 -5.64 13.60
N MET A 35 1.86 -5.35 13.32
CA MET A 35 0.74 -5.78 14.15
C MET A 35 0.56 -7.30 14.16
N LEU A 36 0.56 -7.95 12.99
CA LEU A 36 0.50 -9.41 12.88
C LEU A 36 1.69 -10.07 13.57
N ALA A 37 2.91 -9.55 13.36
CA ALA A 37 4.11 -10.08 13.98
C ALA A 37 4.07 -9.98 15.50
N THR A 38 3.60 -8.85 16.03
CA THR A 38 3.43 -8.63 17.47
C THR A 38 2.38 -9.57 18.06
N ALA A 39 1.25 -9.77 17.37
CA ALA A 39 0.15 -10.60 17.85
C ALA A 39 0.49 -12.09 17.89
N PHE A 40 1.24 -12.57 16.89
CA PHE A 40 1.57 -13.99 16.73
C PHE A 40 2.98 -14.37 17.17
N GLY A 41 3.82 -13.39 17.54
CA GLY A 41 5.22 -13.64 17.92
C GLY A 41 6.08 -14.10 16.74
N VAL A 42 5.85 -13.54 15.54
CA VAL A 42 6.56 -13.96 14.32
C VAL A 42 8.00 -13.42 14.31
N SER A 43 8.98 -14.30 14.08
CA SER A 43 10.37 -13.89 13.88
C SER A 43 10.51 -13.04 12.61
N ARG A 44 11.32 -11.98 12.71
CA ARG A 44 11.54 -10.98 11.64
C ARG A 44 12.00 -11.60 10.32
N GLU A 45 12.73 -12.72 10.37
CA GLU A 45 13.23 -13.41 9.17
C GLU A 45 12.12 -14.01 8.29
N TYR A 46 10.92 -14.21 8.86
CA TYR A 46 9.74 -14.70 8.16
C TYR A 46 8.80 -13.59 7.69
N ILE A 47 9.20 -12.33 7.85
CA ILE A 47 8.44 -11.16 7.39
C ILE A 47 9.08 -10.63 6.12
N LYS A 48 8.27 -10.45 5.07
CA LYS A 48 8.70 -9.94 3.77
C LYS A 48 7.88 -8.73 3.37
N LEU A 49 8.53 -7.58 3.28
CA LEU A 49 7.93 -6.38 2.69
C LEU A 49 8.00 -6.45 1.15
N SER A 50 6.90 -6.17 0.48
CA SER A 50 6.71 -6.46 -0.94
C SER A 50 5.99 -5.35 -1.69
N SER A 51 6.17 -5.33 -3.02
CA SER A 51 5.26 -4.65 -3.94
C SER A 51 4.31 -5.67 -4.57
N THR A 52 3.20 -5.21 -5.15
CA THR A 52 2.21 -6.08 -5.81
C THR A 52 2.81 -7.00 -6.89
N THR A 53 3.87 -6.56 -7.56
CA THR A 53 4.59 -7.35 -8.59
C THR A 53 5.56 -8.39 -8.03
N LYS A 54 5.88 -8.35 -6.74
CA LYS A 54 6.89 -9.20 -6.08
C LYS A 54 6.31 -10.20 -5.09
N ILE A 55 4.99 -10.25 -4.96
CA ILE A 55 4.30 -11.17 -4.04
C ILE A 55 4.74 -12.62 -4.27
N TYR A 56 4.74 -13.09 -5.53
CA TYR A 56 5.13 -14.47 -5.85
C TYR A 56 6.60 -14.79 -5.53
N ASP A 57 7.50 -13.81 -5.66
CA ASP A 57 8.91 -14.00 -5.34
C ASP A 57 9.09 -14.26 -3.83
N TYR A 58 8.46 -13.44 -2.99
CA TYR A 58 8.52 -13.64 -1.55
C TYR A 58 7.69 -14.82 -1.05
N PHE A 59 6.60 -15.16 -1.74
CA PHE A 59 5.86 -16.40 -1.45
C PHE A 59 6.76 -17.63 -1.57
N LYS A 60 7.63 -17.69 -2.59
CA LYS A 60 8.63 -18.78 -2.71
C LYS A 60 9.66 -18.75 -1.58
N GLU A 61 10.08 -17.59 -1.11
CA GLU A 61 11.03 -17.47 0.00
C GLU A 61 10.42 -17.97 1.31
N VAL A 62 9.22 -17.50 1.65
CA VAL A 62 8.46 -17.92 2.82
C VAL A 62 8.16 -19.43 2.76
N LYS A 63 7.81 -19.95 1.58
CA LYS A 63 7.67 -21.39 1.36
C LYS A 63 8.97 -22.16 1.65
N LYS A 64 10.13 -21.68 1.21
CA LYS A 64 11.43 -22.35 1.45
C LYS A 64 11.76 -22.44 2.94
N ALA A 65 11.28 -21.48 3.73
CA ALA A 65 11.36 -21.51 5.19
C ALA A 65 10.44 -22.57 5.84
N LYS A 66 9.61 -23.28 5.06
CA LYS A 66 8.68 -24.32 5.52
C LYS A 66 7.65 -23.80 6.54
N VAL A 67 7.17 -22.57 6.34
CA VAL A 67 6.06 -22.05 7.14
C VAL A 67 4.77 -22.85 6.85
N SER A 68 3.94 -23.06 7.86
CA SER A 68 2.64 -23.75 7.73
C SER A 68 1.52 -22.80 7.34
N GLU A 69 1.64 -21.52 7.72
CA GLU A 69 0.68 -20.47 7.39
C GLU A 69 1.40 -19.24 6.86
N VAL A 70 0.77 -18.54 5.92
CA VAL A 70 1.23 -17.22 5.46
C VAL A 70 0.09 -16.22 5.51
N TYR A 71 0.37 -15.06 6.10
CA TYR A 71 -0.51 -13.90 6.06
C TYR A 71 0.00 -12.96 4.97
N ILE A 72 -0.85 -12.65 4.01
CA ILE A 72 -0.56 -11.70 2.93
C ILE A 72 -1.45 -10.48 3.15
N ALA A 73 -0.85 -9.31 3.37
CA ALA A 73 -1.58 -8.10 3.75
C ALA A 73 -1.29 -6.92 2.81
N ASP A 74 -2.35 -6.19 2.45
CA ASP A 74 -2.29 -4.92 1.71
C ASP A 74 -1.73 -5.05 0.28
N LEU A 75 -2.02 -6.17 -0.37
CA LEU A 75 -1.42 -6.54 -1.64
C LEU A 75 -2.48 -7.15 -2.56
N ASN A 76 -2.99 -6.38 -3.52
CA ASN A 76 -3.90 -6.92 -4.53
C ASN A 76 -3.13 -7.58 -5.69
N PRO A 77 -3.32 -8.89 -5.95
CA PRO A 77 -2.66 -9.57 -7.05
C PRO A 77 -3.41 -9.35 -8.38
N GLY A 78 -2.68 -9.37 -9.49
CA GLY A 78 -3.28 -9.65 -10.79
C GLY A 78 -3.44 -11.16 -11.03
N ALA A 79 -4.24 -11.55 -12.03
CA ALA A 79 -4.53 -12.95 -12.35
C ALA A 79 -3.28 -13.83 -12.48
N GLU A 80 -2.26 -13.37 -13.22
CA GLU A 80 -1.00 -14.11 -13.42
C GLU A 80 -0.29 -14.45 -12.09
N ILE A 81 -0.30 -13.52 -11.13
CA ILE A 81 0.33 -13.73 -9.82
C ILE A 81 -0.50 -14.71 -8.99
N ALA A 82 -1.82 -14.58 -9.01
CA ALA A 82 -2.74 -15.50 -8.35
C ALA A 82 -2.55 -16.94 -8.86
N GLU A 83 -2.51 -17.15 -10.18
CA GLU A 83 -2.28 -18.47 -10.78
C GLU A 83 -0.96 -19.10 -10.32
N LYS A 84 0.12 -18.31 -10.32
CA LYS A 84 1.44 -18.76 -9.87
C LYS A 84 1.42 -19.17 -8.40
N ILE A 85 0.79 -18.38 -7.53
CA ILE A 85 0.66 -18.69 -6.10
C ILE A 85 -0.16 -19.96 -5.90
N VAL A 86 -1.34 -20.08 -6.53
CA VAL A 86 -2.19 -21.29 -6.44
C VAL A 86 -1.44 -22.54 -6.90
N LYS A 87 -0.79 -22.47 -8.07
CA LYS A 87 0.00 -23.59 -8.61
C LYS A 87 1.10 -24.04 -7.66
N GLU A 88 1.78 -23.07 -7.04
CA GLU A 88 2.87 -23.37 -6.11
C GLU A 88 2.35 -23.86 -4.75
N ASN A 89 1.21 -23.35 -4.31
CA ASN A 89 0.56 -23.75 -3.05
C ASN A 89 0.00 -25.18 -3.11
N LYS A 90 -0.50 -25.63 -4.26
CA LYS A 90 -0.91 -27.04 -4.46
C LYS A 90 0.18 -28.05 -4.10
N LYS A 91 1.45 -27.67 -4.16
CA LYS A 91 2.60 -28.53 -3.83
C LYS A 91 2.97 -28.54 -2.35
N CYS A 92 2.68 -27.46 -1.61
CA CYS A 92 3.08 -27.33 -0.20
C CYS A 92 1.93 -27.29 0.80
N GLN A 93 0.69 -27.10 0.33
CA GLN A 93 -0.53 -27.12 1.14
C GLN A 93 -0.46 -26.15 2.34
N MET A 94 0.14 -24.96 2.12
CA MET A 94 0.24 -23.91 3.15
C MET A 94 -1.09 -23.18 3.27
N ASN A 95 -1.52 -22.87 4.49
CA ASN A 95 -2.71 -22.04 4.70
C ASN A 95 -2.37 -20.59 4.34
N ILE A 96 -3.14 -20.00 3.43
CA ILE A 96 -2.97 -18.61 3.02
C ILE A 96 -4.12 -17.79 3.60
N HIS A 97 -3.79 -16.78 4.39
CA HIS A 97 -4.73 -15.77 4.85
C HIS A 97 -4.41 -14.46 4.13
N TRP A 98 -5.27 -14.05 3.21
CA TRP A 98 -5.06 -12.84 2.40
C TRP A 98 -6.03 -11.75 2.83
N ILE A 99 -5.50 -10.65 3.38
CA ILE A 99 -6.26 -9.54 3.92
C ILE A 99 -5.94 -8.27 3.15
N ASP A 100 -6.96 -7.63 2.60
CA ASP A 100 -6.77 -6.44 1.76
C ASP A 100 -8.05 -5.59 1.73
N HIS A 101 -7.91 -4.28 1.53
CA HIS A 101 -9.01 -3.33 1.39
C HIS A 101 -9.19 -2.82 -0.04
N HIS A 102 -8.26 -3.12 -0.94
CA HIS A 102 -8.31 -2.72 -2.34
C HIS A 102 -9.37 -3.47 -3.16
N ILE A 103 -9.71 -2.90 -4.33
CA ILE A 103 -10.47 -3.61 -5.35
C ILE A 103 -9.55 -4.62 -6.03
N TRP A 104 -9.95 -5.88 -6.02
CA TRP A 104 -9.25 -6.96 -6.70
C TRP A 104 -9.72 -7.11 -8.13
N ASP A 105 -8.81 -7.60 -8.96
CA ASP A 105 -9.15 -8.18 -10.24
C ASP A 105 -10.07 -9.40 -10.05
N GLU A 106 -11.18 -9.44 -10.80
CA GLU A 106 -12.22 -10.47 -10.63
C GLU A 106 -11.70 -11.87 -10.96
N GLU A 107 -10.82 -11.97 -11.97
CA GLU A 107 -10.18 -13.23 -12.35
C GLU A 107 -9.21 -13.70 -11.26
N ALA A 108 -8.36 -12.81 -10.75
CA ALA A 108 -7.47 -13.10 -9.62
C ALA A 108 -8.23 -13.60 -8.39
N TYR A 109 -9.32 -12.93 -8.00
CA TYR A 109 -10.17 -13.36 -6.90
C TYR A 109 -10.80 -14.73 -7.16
N GLY A 110 -11.32 -14.95 -8.38
CA GLY A 110 -11.90 -16.22 -8.80
C GLY A 110 -10.91 -17.39 -8.71
N ILE A 111 -9.67 -17.19 -9.15
CA ILE A 111 -8.58 -18.18 -9.06
C ILE A 111 -8.28 -18.55 -7.61
N MET A 112 -8.10 -17.54 -6.75
CA MET A 112 -7.70 -17.76 -5.36
C MET A 112 -8.81 -18.44 -4.55
N LYS A 113 -10.09 -18.04 -4.76
CA LYS A 113 -11.25 -18.57 -4.03
C LYS A 113 -11.52 -20.06 -4.29
N GLN A 114 -11.02 -20.62 -5.39
CA GLN A 114 -11.15 -22.05 -5.69
C GLN A 114 -10.26 -22.95 -4.81
N CYS A 115 -9.32 -22.37 -4.06
CA CYS A 115 -8.41 -23.12 -3.22
C CYS A 115 -8.95 -23.24 -1.79
N SER A 116 -9.13 -24.47 -1.30
CA SER A 116 -9.72 -24.73 0.02
C SER A 116 -8.85 -24.28 1.20
N ASN A 117 -7.55 -24.11 1.00
CA ASN A 117 -6.58 -23.64 1.99
C ASN A 117 -6.22 -22.16 1.80
N VAL A 118 -7.09 -21.39 1.15
CA VAL A 118 -6.97 -19.94 0.99
C VAL A 118 -8.18 -19.28 1.60
N GLU A 119 -7.95 -18.47 2.63
CA GLU A 119 -8.93 -17.55 3.19
C GLU A 119 -8.67 -16.15 2.65
N ILE A 120 -9.72 -15.49 2.15
CA ILE A 120 -9.65 -14.14 1.60
C ILE A 120 -10.57 -13.24 2.42
N ILE A 121 -10.01 -12.21 3.05
CA ILE A 121 -10.72 -11.20 3.84
C ILE A 121 -10.59 -9.86 3.09
N LEU A 122 -11.64 -9.49 2.35
CA LEU A 122 -11.70 -8.25 1.58
C LEU A 122 -12.76 -7.31 2.14
N SER A 123 -12.40 -6.04 2.32
CA SER A 123 -13.36 -5.00 2.72
C SER A 123 -13.04 -3.66 2.06
N GLN A 124 -13.74 -3.35 0.98
CA GLN A 124 -13.62 -2.06 0.29
C GLN A 124 -14.17 -0.88 1.11
N SER A 125 -14.96 -1.17 2.16
CA SER A 125 -15.45 -0.17 3.09
C SER A 125 -14.47 0.11 4.23
N SER A 126 -13.42 -0.70 4.38
CA SER A 126 -12.36 -0.45 5.36
C SER A 126 -11.47 0.69 4.87
N GLU A 127 -11.13 1.61 5.77
CA GLU A 127 -10.26 2.73 5.45
C GLU A 127 -8.83 2.31 5.13
N CYS A 128 -8.35 1.22 5.74
CA CYS A 128 -7.04 0.60 5.48
C CYS A 128 -7.04 -0.90 5.85
N THR A 129 -6.02 -1.65 5.43
CA THR A 129 -5.81 -3.07 5.74
C THR A 129 -5.48 -3.29 7.22
N SER A 130 -4.68 -2.42 7.84
CA SER A 130 -4.32 -2.51 9.27
C SER A 130 -5.57 -2.52 10.15
N LYS A 131 -6.53 -1.64 9.86
CA LYS A 131 -7.82 -1.58 10.57
C LYS A 131 -8.66 -2.84 10.31
N LEU A 132 -8.66 -3.35 9.09
CA LEU A 132 -9.35 -4.59 8.73
C LEU A 132 -8.81 -5.79 9.52
N ILE A 133 -7.48 -5.94 9.59
CA ILE A 133 -6.82 -7.00 10.38
C ILE A 133 -7.20 -6.89 11.86
N ARG A 134 -7.18 -5.68 12.43
CA ARG A 134 -7.56 -5.43 13.83
C ARG A 134 -8.98 -5.89 14.14
N GLN A 135 -9.91 -5.67 13.21
CA GLN A 135 -11.34 -5.96 13.37
C GLN A 135 -11.72 -7.42 13.06
N THR A 136 -10.88 -8.13 12.30
CA THR A 136 -11.16 -9.50 11.82
C THR A 136 -10.22 -10.51 12.46
N VAL A 137 -9.01 -10.66 11.92
CA VAL A 137 -7.98 -11.65 12.31
C VAL A 137 -7.59 -11.50 13.78
N LEU A 138 -7.44 -10.27 14.26
CA LEU A 138 -6.98 -9.96 15.60
C LEU A 138 -8.12 -9.50 16.53
N ARG A 139 -9.36 -9.81 16.17
CA ARG A 139 -10.50 -9.52 17.03
C ARG A 139 -10.36 -10.24 18.37
N GLY A 140 -10.39 -9.49 19.46
CA GLY A 140 -10.23 -10.03 20.82
C GLY A 140 -8.78 -10.26 21.27
N TYR A 141 -7.78 -10.04 20.41
CA TYR A 141 -6.38 -10.05 20.84
C TYR A 141 -6.10 -8.82 21.70
N GLN A 142 -5.35 -9.03 22.79
CA GLN A 142 -4.77 -7.95 23.58
C GLN A 142 -3.43 -7.57 22.96
N LEU A 143 -3.34 -6.34 22.45
CA LEU A 143 -2.15 -5.84 21.76
C LEU A 143 -1.54 -4.68 22.56
N PRO A 144 -0.22 -4.45 22.44
CA PRO A 144 0.41 -3.28 23.05
C PRO A 144 -0.21 -1.97 22.57
N PRO A 145 -0.26 -0.91 23.40
CA PRO A 145 -0.92 0.35 23.05
C PRO A 145 -0.41 1.01 21.76
N HIS A 146 0.88 0.85 21.44
CA HIS A 146 1.49 1.45 20.25
C HIS A 146 0.89 0.92 18.93
N ILE A 147 0.24 -0.25 18.94
CA ILE A 147 -0.45 -0.77 17.75
C ILE A 147 -1.59 0.15 17.31
N GLU A 148 -2.27 0.80 18.26
CA GLU A 148 -3.32 1.77 17.93
C GLU A 148 -2.74 3.08 17.34
N ASP A 149 -1.46 3.40 17.57
CA ASP A 149 -0.75 4.45 16.83
C ASP A 149 -0.47 4.03 15.38
N LEU A 150 -0.09 2.77 15.16
CA LEU A 150 0.17 2.23 13.82
C LEU A 150 -1.10 2.19 12.96
N ILE A 151 -2.23 1.78 13.53
CA ILE A 151 -3.53 1.79 12.84
C ILE A 151 -3.91 3.22 12.45
N ARG A 152 -3.70 4.19 13.36
CA ARG A 152 -3.95 5.61 13.07
C ARG A 152 -3.05 6.16 11.96
N LEU A 153 -1.77 5.76 11.92
CA LEU A 153 -0.87 6.12 10.81
C LEU A 153 -1.39 5.58 9.47
N ALA A 154 -1.75 4.29 9.43
CA ALA A 154 -2.25 3.64 8.23
C ALA A 154 -3.54 4.28 7.72
N GLU A 155 -4.54 4.44 8.60
CA GLU A 155 -5.82 5.07 8.27
C GLU A 155 -5.64 6.52 7.78
N ASP A 156 -4.76 7.28 8.43
CA ASP A 156 -4.49 8.67 8.04
C ASP A 156 -3.76 8.80 6.69
N ASP A 157 -2.91 7.82 6.33
CA ASP A 157 -2.20 7.80 5.05
C ASP A 157 -3.12 7.41 3.89
N ASP A 158 -3.87 6.31 4.03
CA ASP A 158 -4.75 5.79 2.99
C ASP A 158 -5.93 6.73 2.70
N THR A 159 -6.49 7.34 3.74
CA THR A 159 -7.52 8.36 3.59
C THR A 159 -6.95 9.73 3.21
N TYR A 160 -5.62 9.87 3.23
CA TYR A 160 -4.88 11.11 3.01
C TYR A 160 -5.41 12.28 3.86
N SER A 161 -5.82 11.99 5.10
CA SER A 161 -6.46 12.99 5.96
C SER A 161 -5.44 13.97 6.58
N ASN A 162 -4.18 13.52 6.72
CA ASN A 162 -3.05 14.26 7.30
C ASN A 162 -3.38 14.90 8.66
N LYS A 163 -4.23 14.24 9.45
CA LYS A 163 -4.61 14.67 10.80
C LYS A 163 -3.60 14.19 11.84
N TYR A 164 -2.86 13.13 11.55
CA TYR A 164 -1.85 12.61 12.46
C TYR A 164 -0.46 13.14 12.07
N GLU A 165 0.18 13.87 12.98
CA GLU A 165 1.40 14.66 12.71
C GLU A 165 2.54 13.81 12.12
N LEU A 166 2.61 12.55 12.52
CA LEU A 166 3.68 11.64 12.09
C LEU A 166 3.45 11.08 10.68
N THR A 167 2.22 11.04 10.16
CA THR A 167 1.90 10.42 8.86
C THR A 167 2.66 11.07 7.70
N PRO A 168 2.64 12.42 7.52
CA PRO A 168 3.40 13.04 6.44
C PRO A 168 4.91 12.82 6.57
N LYS A 169 5.43 12.73 7.80
CA LYS A 169 6.86 12.48 8.04
C LYS A 169 7.24 11.06 7.65
N TRP A 170 6.47 10.07 8.06
CA TRP A 170 6.67 8.67 7.68
C TRP A 170 6.54 8.45 6.18
N ARG A 171 5.59 9.11 5.54
CA ARG A 171 5.44 9.08 4.07
C ARG A 171 6.70 9.55 3.35
N ILE A 172 7.32 10.62 3.84
CA ILE A 172 8.60 11.10 3.31
C ILE A 172 9.71 10.08 3.56
N ILE A 173 9.82 9.55 4.79
CA ILE A 173 10.82 8.54 5.14
C ILE A 173 10.73 7.32 4.22
N LEU A 174 9.55 6.73 4.03
CA LEU A 174 9.38 5.48 3.27
C LEU A 174 9.53 5.66 1.75
N ARG A 175 9.29 6.88 1.24
CA ARG A 175 9.54 7.22 -0.18
C ARG A 175 11.00 7.54 -0.48
N TRP A 176 11.72 8.07 0.49
CA TRP A 176 13.15 8.41 0.34
C TRP A 176 14.08 7.28 0.78
N GLY A 177 13.61 6.45 1.69
CA GLY A 177 14.29 5.28 2.21
C GLY A 177 14.32 4.15 1.19
N ASP A 178 15.40 3.38 1.24
CA ASP A 178 15.50 2.11 0.55
C ASP A 178 14.88 0.98 1.38
N TRP A 179 15.11 -0.27 0.95
CA TRP A 179 14.64 -1.44 1.69
C TRP A 179 15.20 -1.53 3.10
N SER A 180 16.42 -1.04 3.36
CA SER A 180 16.99 -1.05 4.71
C SER A 180 16.18 -0.17 5.66
N ILE A 181 15.74 1.01 5.19
CA ILE A 181 14.89 1.91 5.97
C ILE A 181 13.51 1.31 6.23
N ARG A 182 12.93 0.62 5.25
CA ARG A 182 11.63 -0.05 5.40
C ARG A 182 11.67 -1.16 6.45
N TYR A 183 12.69 -2.03 6.40
CA TYR A 183 12.86 -3.06 7.43
C TYR A 183 13.21 -2.46 8.79
N LYS A 184 14.04 -1.41 8.84
CA LYS A 184 14.32 -0.69 10.09
C LYS A 184 13.06 -0.05 10.70
N THR A 185 12.13 0.40 9.85
CA THR A 185 10.80 0.90 10.26
C THR A 185 9.98 -0.22 10.87
N LEU A 186 9.82 -1.34 10.15
CA LEU A 186 9.14 -2.54 10.63
C LEU A 186 9.68 -2.99 12.00
N GLU A 187 11.00 -3.11 12.13
CA GLU A 187 11.65 -3.52 13.37
C GLU A 187 11.35 -2.56 14.52
N SER A 188 11.46 -1.26 14.28
CA SER A 188 11.16 -0.24 15.28
C SER A 188 9.70 -0.30 15.72
N TRP A 189 8.77 -0.52 14.78
CA TRP A 189 7.35 -0.61 15.07
C TRP A 189 6.98 -1.88 15.84
N ILE A 190 7.59 -3.03 15.52
CA ILE A 190 7.46 -4.27 16.31
C ILE A 190 7.96 -4.06 17.75
N ASP A 191 9.08 -3.34 17.91
CA ASP A 191 9.65 -3.03 19.23
C ASP A 191 8.90 -1.93 19.99
N GLY A 192 7.85 -1.35 19.39
CA GLY A 192 7.01 -0.32 20.00
C GLY A 192 7.53 1.12 19.88
N TYR A 193 8.54 1.36 19.04
CA TYR A 193 9.08 2.69 18.76
C TYR A 193 8.46 3.27 17.49
N ILE A 194 7.40 4.08 17.67
CA ILE A 194 6.67 4.74 16.56
C ILE A 194 7.46 5.88 15.92
N TRP A 195 8.33 6.57 16.68
CA TRP A 195 9.16 7.67 16.18
C TRP A 195 10.57 7.63 16.80
N PRO A 196 11.41 6.67 16.38
CA PRO A 196 12.77 6.52 16.91
C PRO A 196 13.69 7.65 16.43
N SER A 197 14.78 7.89 17.15
CA SER A 197 15.74 8.99 16.84
C SER A 197 16.34 8.92 15.44
N TRP A 198 16.53 7.70 14.91
CA TRP A 198 17.00 7.52 13.53
C TRP A 198 15.97 8.01 12.51
N ALA A 199 14.67 7.86 12.78
CA ALA A 199 13.60 8.31 11.89
C ALA A 199 13.56 9.83 11.85
N GLN A 200 13.68 10.49 13.00
CA GLN A 200 13.83 11.95 13.09
C GLN A 200 15.04 12.43 12.27
N SER A 201 16.20 11.81 12.46
CA SER A 201 17.44 12.19 11.76
C SER A 201 17.35 11.99 10.24
N PHE A 202 16.69 10.91 9.79
CA PHE A 202 16.47 10.64 8.38
C PHE A 202 15.47 11.63 7.77
N TYR A 203 14.37 11.90 8.47
CA TYR A 203 13.34 12.83 8.05
C TYR A 203 13.91 14.25 7.83
N GLU A 204 14.71 14.77 8.76
CA GLU A 204 15.30 16.11 8.64
C GLU A 204 16.20 16.27 7.41
N GLN A 205 16.88 15.19 7.01
CA GLN A 205 17.68 15.16 5.79
C GLN A 205 16.80 15.06 4.54
N ALA A 206 15.84 14.15 4.54
CA ALA A 206 14.94 13.91 3.41
C ALA A 206 14.01 15.11 3.13
N GLN A 207 13.48 15.76 4.16
CA GLN A 207 12.51 16.85 4.04
C GLN A 207 13.06 18.05 3.26
N LYS A 208 14.33 18.40 3.45
CA LYS A 208 14.96 19.53 2.74
C LYS A 208 14.97 19.32 1.23
N GLU A 209 15.33 18.11 0.81
CA GLU A 209 15.35 17.76 -0.60
C GLU A 209 13.93 17.49 -1.13
N TYR A 210 13.03 16.94 -0.31
CA TYR A 210 11.62 16.79 -0.63
C TYR A 210 10.97 18.12 -1.03
N SER A 211 11.16 19.17 -0.23
CA SER A 211 10.62 20.50 -0.50
C SER A 211 11.15 21.08 -1.82
N LYS A 212 12.44 20.93 -2.12
CA LYS A 212 13.03 21.37 -3.40
C LYS A 212 12.45 20.62 -4.59
N LEU A 213 12.29 19.30 -4.49
CA LEU A 213 11.70 18.51 -5.57
C LEU A 213 10.22 18.86 -5.77
N MET A 214 9.49 19.11 -4.69
CA MET A 214 8.10 19.54 -4.73
C MET A 214 7.90 20.85 -5.50
N GLU A 215 8.72 21.86 -5.23
CA GLU A 215 8.72 23.13 -5.95
C GLU A 215 8.99 22.93 -7.45
N LYS A 216 10.06 22.20 -7.79
CA LYS A 216 10.40 21.87 -9.18
C LYS A 216 9.30 21.10 -9.90
N ALA A 217 8.71 20.10 -9.24
CA ALA A 217 7.65 19.31 -9.82
C ALA A 217 6.41 20.17 -10.10
N ALA A 218 6.06 21.09 -9.20
CA ALA A 218 4.96 22.01 -9.41
C ALA A 218 5.20 22.95 -10.61
N GLU A 219 6.44 23.35 -10.90
CA GLU A 219 6.79 24.13 -12.10
C GLU A 219 6.54 23.38 -13.42
N THR A 220 6.45 22.05 -13.38
CA THR A 220 6.12 21.22 -14.56
C THR A 220 4.63 21.12 -14.84
N ALA A 221 3.78 21.86 -14.12
CA ALA A 221 2.34 21.83 -14.30
C ALA A 221 1.94 22.26 -15.72
N GLU A 222 1.31 21.35 -16.45
CA GLU A 222 0.78 21.60 -17.77
C GLU A 222 -0.75 21.48 -17.74
N HIS A 223 -1.43 22.60 -17.99
CA HIS A 223 -2.89 22.69 -17.96
C HIS A 223 -3.52 22.23 -19.26
N SER A 224 -4.58 21.44 -19.14
CA SER A 224 -5.39 20.98 -20.26
C SER A 224 -6.87 20.96 -19.87
N THR A 225 -7.73 20.83 -20.89
CA THR A 225 -9.17 20.64 -20.71
C THR A 225 -9.58 19.39 -21.47
N LEU A 226 -10.11 18.39 -20.76
CA LEU A 226 -10.60 17.12 -21.33
C LEU A 226 -12.07 16.97 -20.97
N GLU A 227 -12.98 16.90 -21.95
CA GLU A 227 -14.43 16.73 -21.72
C GLU A 227 -15.01 17.74 -20.69
N GLU A 228 -14.72 19.03 -20.88
CA GLU A 228 -15.11 20.13 -19.95
C GLU A 228 -14.47 20.06 -18.55
N LYS A 229 -13.53 19.14 -18.31
CA LYS A 229 -12.80 19.00 -17.03
C LYS A 229 -11.43 19.63 -17.11
N LYS A 230 -11.05 20.41 -16.10
CA LYS A 230 -9.70 20.93 -15.96
C LYS A 230 -8.77 19.80 -15.50
N VAL A 231 -7.73 19.55 -16.29
CA VAL A 231 -6.74 18.51 -16.00
C VAL A 231 -5.35 19.14 -15.91
N ILE A 232 -4.59 18.78 -14.89
CA ILE A 232 -3.18 19.22 -14.74
C ILE A 232 -2.29 17.99 -14.87
N PHE A 233 -1.38 18.03 -15.83
CA PHE A 233 -0.30 17.05 -15.98
C PHE A 233 0.94 17.53 -15.25
N LEU A 234 1.58 16.64 -14.49
CA LEU A 234 2.79 16.90 -13.70
C LEU A 234 3.79 15.78 -13.92
N TYR A 235 5.07 16.11 -13.81
CA TYR A 235 6.18 15.17 -14.03
C TYR A 235 7.10 15.09 -12.80
N PRO A 236 6.59 14.65 -11.63
CA PRO A 236 7.37 14.58 -10.42
C PRO A 236 8.38 13.42 -10.40
N SER A 237 9.36 13.51 -9.49
CA SER A 237 10.14 12.34 -9.07
C SER A 237 9.26 11.32 -8.33
N GLU A 238 9.54 10.02 -8.44
CA GLU A 238 8.87 8.94 -7.67
C GLU A 238 8.97 9.13 -6.14
N LYS A 239 9.94 9.93 -5.69
CA LYS A 239 10.13 10.32 -4.29
C LYS A 239 9.07 11.29 -3.76
N ILE A 240 8.23 11.88 -4.63
CA ILE A 240 7.14 12.78 -4.26
C ILE A 240 5.83 12.02 -4.15
N HIS A 241 5.10 12.24 -3.06
CA HIS A 241 3.74 11.73 -2.95
C HIS A 241 2.76 12.55 -3.80
N PRO A 242 1.92 11.93 -4.65
CA PRO A 242 0.93 12.63 -5.46
C PRO A 242 0.00 13.55 -4.66
N GLY A 243 -0.48 13.08 -3.50
CA GLY A 243 -1.39 13.87 -2.65
C GLY A 243 -0.71 15.14 -2.12
N ASP A 244 0.57 15.06 -1.78
CA ASP A 244 1.31 16.20 -1.24
C ASP A 244 1.47 17.26 -2.33
N LEU A 245 1.79 16.84 -3.56
CA LEU A 245 1.94 17.75 -4.71
C LEU A 245 0.60 18.35 -5.14
N GLN A 246 -0.49 17.57 -5.13
CA GLN A 246 -1.84 18.12 -5.29
C GLN A 246 -2.13 19.19 -4.24
N GLY A 247 -1.90 18.88 -2.95
CA GLY A 247 -2.14 19.83 -1.86
C GLY A 247 -1.29 21.09 -1.99
N TYR A 248 -0.03 20.95 -2.39
CA TYR A 248 0.86 22.07 -2.66
C TYR A 248 0.33 22.98 -3.79
N LEU A 249 -0.09 22.41 -4.92
CA LEU A 249 -0.67 23.17 -6.03
C LEU A 249 -1.92 23.94 -5.61
N GLU A 250 -2.86 23.25 -4.96
CA GLU A 250 -4.13 23.84 -4.56
C GLU A 250 -3.95 24.94 -3.50
N GLN A 251 -3.13 24.69 -2.46
CA GLN A 251 -3.04 25.56 -1.29
C GLN A 251 -1.99 26.67 -1.45
N LYS A 252 -0.86 26.38 -2.11
CA LYS A 252 0.25 27.34 -2.24
C LYS A 252 0.22 28.10 -3.56
N ARG A 253 -0.26 27.48 -4.64
CA ARG A 253 -0.33 28.12 -5.96
C ARG A 253 -1.75 28.53 -6.38
N GLY A 254 -2.78 28.11 -5.64
CA GLY A 254 -4.18 28.34 -6.01
C GLY A 254 -4.61 27.58 -7.26
N ASP A 255 -3.83 26.58 -7.68
CA ASP A 255 -4.00 25.89 -8.95
C ASP A 255 -4.84 24.63 -8.79
N LYS A 256 -6.16 24.82 -8.90
CA LYS A 256 -7.18 23.78 -8.72
C LYS A 256 -7.52 23.10 -10.05
N ALA A 257 -7.70 21.79 -10.06
CA ALA A 257 -8.15 21.01 -11.21
C ALA A 257 -9.16 19.93 -10.80
N ASP A 258 -9.95 19.45 -11.77
CA ASP A 258 -10.83 18.30 -11.56
C ASP A 258 -10.02 17.01 -11.45
N VAL A 259 -8.95 16.90 -12.25
CA VAL A 259 -8.01 15.77 -12.19
C VAL A 259 -6.57 16.24 -12.24
N TYR A 260 -5.74 15.61 -11.41
CA TYR A 260 -4.29 15.70 -11.44
C TYR A 260 -3.73 14.39 -11.98
N VAL A 261 -2.87 14.49 -12.99
CA VAL A 261 -2.18 13.37 -13.62
C VAL A 261 -0.69 13.50 -13.34
N PHE A 262 -0.16 12.63 -12.50
CA PHE A 262 1.26 12.57 -12.18
C PHE A 262 1.90 11.47 -13.02
N VAL A 263 2.81 11.86 -13.92
CA VAL A 263 3.49 10.95 -14.83
C VAL A 263 4.91 10.70 -14.33
N TYR A 264 5.19 9.44 -14.01
CA TYR A 264 6.50 8.93 -13.62
C TYR A 264 7.15 8.16 -14.79
N HIS A 265 8.39 7.73 -14.62
CA HIS A 265 9.11 6.97 -15.65
C HIS A 265 8.42 5.64 -15.99
N LYS A 266 7.88 4.93 -14.99
CA LYS A 266 7.23 3.61 -15.15
C LYS A 266 5.80 3.56 -14.61
N GLY A 267 5.16 4.71 -14.46
CA GLY A 267 3.81 4.72 -13.92
C GLY A 267 3.10 6.04 -14.02
N ILE A 268 1.80 6.00 -13.76
CA ILE A 268 0.91 7.15 -13.71
C ILE A 268 0.18 7.08 -12.39
N SER A 269 0.04 8.21 -11.71
CA SER A 269 -0.88 8.37 -10.60
C SER A 269 -1.95 9.39 -10.97
N LEU A 270 -3.20 9.06 -10.69
CA LEU A 270 -4.37 9.89 -10.93
C LEU A 270 -4.95 10.30 -9.57
N ARG A 271 -5.29 11.57 -9.43
CA ARG A 271 -5.98 12.11 -8.25
C ARG A 271 -7.14 13.01 -8.68
N SER A 272 -8.26 12.89 -7.97
CA SER A 272 -9.42 13.77 -8.13
C SER A 272 -10.14 13.91 -6.80
N LYS A 273 -10.95 14.97 -6.64
CA LYS A 273 -11.89 15.10 -5.52
C LYS A 273 -13.34 14.85 -5.93
N THR A 274 -13.61 14.77 -7.23
CA THR A 274 -14.97 14.81 -7.78
C THR A 274 -15.24 13.67 -8.75
N LEU A 275 -14.22 13.17 -9.45
CA LEU A 275 -14.35 12.14 -10.48
C LEU A 275 -13.81 10.79 -10.00
N ASP A 276 -14.43 9.72 -10.49
CA ASP A 276 -13.95 8.35 -10.28
C ASP A 276 -12.80 8.01 -11.23
N VAL A 277 -11.57 8.31 -10.83
CA VAL A 277 -10.36 8.06 -11.61
C VAL A 277 -9.93 6.59 -11.63
N SER A 278 -10.53 5.74 -10.79
CA SER A 278 -10.27 4.30 -10.82
C SER A 278 -10.70 3.68 -12.15
N LEU A 279 -11.77 4.21 -12.76
CA LEU A 279 -12.26 3.79 -14.07
C LEU A 279 -11.24 4.06 -15.17
N VAL A 280 -10.60 5.24 -15.13
CA VAL A 280 -9.53 5.61 -16.07
C VAL A 280 -8.34 4.68 -15.91
N ALA A 281 -7.91 4.44 -14.67
CA ALA A 281 -6.81 3.52 -14.39
C ALA A 281 -7.12 2.11 -14.89
N LYS A 282 -8.32 1.57 -14.60
CA LYS A 282 -8.76 0.24 -15.05
C LYS A 282 -8.75 0.12 -16.58
N ALA A 283 -9.26 1.13 -17.28
CA ALA A 283 -9.24 1.16 -18.76
C ALA A 283 -7.81 1.21 -19.35
N MET A 284 -6.83 1.61 -18.54
CA MET A 284 -5.40 1.61 -18.90
C MET A 284 -4.62 0.41 -18.33
N GLY A 285 -5.31 -0.58 -17.74
CA GLY A 285 -4.68 -1.77 -17.14
C GLY A 285 -4.10 -1.55 -15.74
N GLY A 286 -4.50 -0.48 -15.07
CA GLY A 286 -4.20 -0.19 -13.67
C GLY A 286 -5.38 -0.41 -12.73
N GLY A 287 -5.38 0.26 -11.58
CA GLY A 287 -6.43 0.16 -10.56
C GLY A 287 -6.24 1.15 -9.41
N GLY A 288 -7.05 1.01 -8.36
CA GLY A 288 -6.97 1.82 -7.14
C GLY A 288 -8.34 2.28 -6.63
N HIS A 289 -8.34 3.29 -5.76
CA HIS A 289 -9.56 3.88 -5.20
C HIS A 289 -10.20 4.89 -6.16
N LYS A 290 -11.50 5.14 -5.93
CA LYS A 290 -12.33 6.12 -6.67
C LYS A 290 -11.61 7.44 -6.94
N TYR A 291 -10.95 8.01 -5.93
CA TYR A 291 -10.32 9.33 -6.01
C TYR A 291 -8.79 9.29 -6.14
N ALA A 292 -8.20 8.10 -6.08
CA ALA A 292 -6.77 7.89 -6.07
C ALA A 292 -6.42 6.55 -6.73
N ALA A 293 -5.97 6.60 -7.97
CA ALA A 293 -5.67 5.40 -8.75
C ALA A 293 -4.30 5.49 -9.44
N GLY A 294 -3.82 4.39 -9.98
CA GLY A 294 -2.53 4.33 -10.66
C GLY A 294 -2.44 3.27 -11.75
N VAL A 295 -1.48 3.46 -12.65
CA VAL A 295 -1.20 2.57 -13.78
C VAL A 295 0.29 2.30 -13.81
N ASN A 296 0.69 1.03 -13.93
CA ASN A 296 2.08 0.66 -14.18
C ASN A 296 2.34 0.64 -15.68
N LEU A 297 3.36 1.38 -16.13
CA LEU A 297 3.79 1.39 -17.52
C LEU A 297 4.90 0.35 -17.71
N LYS A 298 4.82 -0.42 -18.80
CA LYS A 298 5.84 -1.42 -19.16
C LYS A 298 7.16 -0.76 -19.55
N GLU A 299 7.06 0.36 -20.25
CA GLU A 299 8.18 1.19 -20.72
C GLU A 299 7.79 2.66 -20.63
N ALA A 300 8.80 3.54 -20.67
CA ALA A 300 8.56 4.97 -20.71
C ALA A 300 7.89 5.33 -22.03
N GLU A 301 6.67 5.86 -21.95
CA GLU A 301 5.98 6.41 -23.12
C GLU A 301 6.35 7.90 -23.27
N ASP A 302 6.42 8.36 -24.53
CA ASP A 302 6.52 9.79 -24.82
C ASP A 302 5.34 10.57 -24.21
N LYS A 303 5.62 11.78 -23.72
CA LYS A 303 4.64 12.62 -23.00
C LYS A 303 3.40 12.90 -23.85
N GLU A 304 3.58 13.24 -25.13
CA GLU A 304 2.47 13.60 -26.01
C GLU A 304 1.63 12.39 -26.40
N SER A 305 2.27 11.25 -26.66
CA SER A 305 1.57 9.97 -26.84
C SER A 305 0.73 9.62 -25.61
N LEU A 306 1.30 9.75 -24.42
CA LEU A 306 0.61 9.39 -23.20
C LEU A 306 -0.58 10.32 -22.91
N LYS A 307 -0.42 11.64 -23.11
CA LYS A 307 -1.53 12.59 -23.00
C LYS A 307 -2.66 12.24 -23.96
N LYS A 308 -2.35 11.92 -25.22
CA LYS A 308 -3.36 11.52 -26.22
C LYS A 308 -4.09 10.25 -25.81
N LYS A 309 -3.37 9.27 -25.26
CA LYS A 309 -3.93 8.02 -24.73
C LYS A 309 -4.88 8.29 -23.56
N ILE A 310 -4.46 9.10 -22.58
CA ILE A 310 -5.28 9.52 -21.44
C ILE A 310 -6.52 10.28 -21.94
N ALA A 311 -6.37 11.25 -22.84
CA ALA A 311 -7.48 12.00 -23.42
C ALA A 311 -8.50 11.08 -24.11
N SER A 312 -8.04 10.08 -24.87
CA SER A 312 -8.91 9.09 -25.52
C SER A 312 -9.69 8.25 -24.49
N VAL A 313 -9.05 7.84 -23.39
CA VAL A 313 -9.72 7.11 -22.30
C VAL A 313 -10.71 8.00 -21.56
N PHE A 314 -10.33 9.24 -21.25
CA PHE A 314 -11.22 10.24 -20.63
C PHE A 314 -12.48 10.45 -21.46
N LYS A 315 -12.32 10.61 -22.77
CA LYS A 315 -13.45 10.73 -23.69
C LYS A 315 -14.37 9.52 -23.59
N LYS A 316 -13.85 8.28 -23.63
CA LYS A 316 -14.69 7.08 -23.54
C LYS A 316 -15.46 6.94 -22.22
N ILE A 317 -14.88 7.40 -21.11
CA ILE A 317 -15.46 7.22 -19.77
C ILE A 317 -16.38 8.37 -19.38
N TYR A 318 -16.03 9.61 -19.74
CA TYR A 318 -16.71 10.82 -19.29
C TYR A 318 -17.37 11.64 -20.40
N SER A 319 -17.29 11.23 -21.67
CA SER A 319 -18.17 11.83 -22.67
C SER A 319 -19.60 11.61 -22.22
N LYS A 320 -20.37 12.71 -22.12
CA LYS A 320 -21.81 12.67 -21.86
C LYS A 320 -22.44 11.64 -22.80
N VAL A 321 -23.23 10.71 -22.24
CA VAL A 321 -24.34 10.10 -22.99
C VAL A 321 -25.26 11.23 -23.45
#